data_AF-A0A848LB70-F1
#
_entry.id   AF-A0A848LB70-F1
#
_cell.length_a   1.000
_cell.length_b   1.000
_cell.length_c   1.000
_cell.angle_alpha   90.00
_cell.angle_beta   90.00
_cell.angle_gamma   90.00
#
_symmetry.space_group_name_H-M   'P 1'
#
loop_
_entity.id
_entity.type
_entity.pdbx_description
1 polymer ?
#
loop_
_entity_poly.entity_id
_entity_poly.type
_entity_poly.pdbx_seq_one_letter_code
_entity_poly.pdbx_strand_id
1 'polypeptide(L)'
;MWVSPAFNLKVIRAFDAMTTGATVAAVREAVAERFLSSGLSPWVKRFPDPFYAGIFRLKAWPWDGPATPRPGVIAHYTNDIVYERLAPGLLRHLQARNPIDANGNRLARHHQHLSTDVGHPALAEHLRDVIRLMQKCTTWEQFMHLLDFLHPRQGNNLMLPIIDDLLPPPQFTR
;
A
#
# COMPACT_ATOMS: atom_id res chain seq x y z
N MET A 1 2.43 42.54 -33.91
CA MET A 1 2.70 42.40 -32.46
C MET A 1 3.16 40.97 -32.24
N TRP A 2 4.46 40.80 -31.99
CA TRP A 2 5.16 39.51 -31.93
C TRP A 2 5.01 38.88 -30.54
N VAL A 3 4.72 37.59 -30.47
CA VAL A 3 5.00 36.78 -29.28
C VAL A 3 5.76 35.54 -29.75
N SER A 4 7.06 35.47 -29.44
CA SER A 4 7.96 34.43 -29.90
C SER A 4 7.62 33.04 -29.29
N PRO A 5 7.74 31.93 -30.04
CA PRO A 5 7.57 30.55 -29.54
C PRO A 5 8.55 30.14 -28.43
N ALA A 6 9.64 30.89 -28.25
CA ALA A 6 10.71 30.59 -27.30
C ALA A 6 10.34 30.83 -25.82
N PHE A 7 9.24 31.55 -25.54
CA PHE A 7 8.85 31.88 -24.17
C PHE A 7 8.26 30.69 -23.41
N ASN A 8 7.67 29.72 -24.13
CA ASN A 8 7.00 28.56 -23.51
C ASN A 8 7.98 27.41 -23.17
N LEU A 9 9.11 27.33 -23.88
CA LEU A 9 10.06 26.22 -23.69
C LEU A 9 10.91 26.36 -22.41
N LYS A 10 11.18 27.59 -21.94
CA LYS A 10 11.93 27.83 -20.70
C LYS A 10 11.11 27.53 -19.45
N VAL A 11 9.80 27.79 -19.47
CA VAL A 11 8.90 27.51 -18.34
C VAL A 11 8.65 26.01 -18.21
N ILE A 12 8.44 25.31 -19.34
CA ILE A 12 8.34 23.84 -19.37
C ILE A 12 9.64 23.19 -18.90
N ARG A 13 10.80 23.66 -19.38
CA ARG A 13 12.12 23.16 -18.92
C ARG A 13 12.43 23.50 -17.48
N ALA A 14 11.92 24.61 -16.94
CA ALA A 14 12.10 24.95 -15.53
C ALA A 14 11.21 24.07 -14.62
N PHE A 15 10.02 23.70 -15.09
CA PHE A 15 9.14 22.74 -14.40
C PHE A 15 9.70 21.31 -14.45
N ASP A 16 10.21 20.90 -15.62
CA ASP A 16 10.96 19.66 -15.77
C ASP A 16 12.23 19.68 -14.91
N ALA A 17 12.99 20.78 -14.85
CA ALA A 17 14.18 20.87 -13.99
C ALA A 17 13.84 20.80 -12.48
N MET A 18 12.68 21.31 -12.07
CA MET A 18 12.20 21.25 -10.69
C MET A 18 11.72 19.83 -10.31
N THR A 19 11.27 19.03 -11.28
CA THR A 19 10.92 17.61 -11.12
C THR A 19 12.06 16.63 -11.46
N THR A 20 13.11 17.09 -12.15
CA THR A 20 14.29 16.30 -12.55
C THR A 20 15.35 16.21 -11.45
N GLY A 21 15.24 16.98 -10.36
CA GLY A 21 16.18 16.88 -9.23
C GLY A 21 15.99 15.64 -8.35
N ALA A 22 14.76 15.16 -8.18
CA ALA A 22 14.45 13.95 -7.42
C ALA A 22 13.90 12.91 -8.39
N THR A 23 14.65 11.83 -8.61
CA THR A 23 14.16 10.71 -9.42
C THR A 23 12.86 10.16 -8.82
N VAL A 24 11.96 9.65 -9.66
CA VAL A 24 10.72 8.98 -9.22
C VAL A 24 11.00 7.90 -8.16
N ALA A 25 12.16 7.25 -8.23
CA ALA A 25 12.65 6.35 -7.20
C ALA A 25 12.88 7.06 -5.86
N ALA A 26 13.62 8.18 -5.83
CA ALA A 26 13.89 8.94 -4.61
C ALA A 26 12.60 9.42 -3.92
N VAL A 27 11.58 9.84 -4.67
CA VAL A 27 10.28 10.22 -4.10
C VAL A 27 9.61 9.04 -3.41
N ARG A 28 9.68 7.83 -3.97
CA ARG A 28 9.09 6.63 -3.37
C ARG A 28 9.77 6.23 -2.08
N GLU A 29 11.11 6.29 -2.07
CA GLU A 29 11.89 6.04 -0.86
C GLU A 29 11.46 7.01 0.25
N ALA A 30 11.37 8.31 -0.06
CA ALA A 30 10.96 9.33 0.91
C ALA A 30 9.54 9.11 1.45
N VAL A 31 8.60 8.68 0.60
CA VAL A 31 7.23 8.33 1.03
C VAL A 31 7.25 7.11 1.95
N ALA A 32 7.94 6.03 1.57
CA ALA A 32 8.03 4.82 2.37
C ALA A 32 8.70 5.07 3.74
N GLU A 33 9.73 5.90 3.78
CA GLU A 33 10.41 6.28 5.02
C GLU A 33 9.48 6.96 6.01
N ARG A 34 8.54 7.80 5.54
CA ARG A 34 7.56 8.47 6.42
C ARG A 34 6.64 7.48 7.14
N PHE A 35 6.39 6.32 6.54
CA PHE A 35 5.59 5.24 7.13
C PHE A 35 6.35 4.42 8.16
N LEU A 36 7.68 4.52 8.19
CA LEU A 36 8.53 3.70 9.04
C LEU A 36 8.96 4.45 10.29
N SER A 37 8.93 3.77 11.43
CA SER A 37 9.47 4.30 12.68
C SER A 37 11.00 4.24 12.68
N SER A 38 11.66 5.07 13.49
CA SER A 38 13.12 5.00 13.69
C SER A 38 13.56 3.77 14.50
N GLY A 39 12.65 3.19 15.29
CA GLY A 39 12.89 2.01 16.12
C GLY A 39 11.66 1.10 16.19
N LEU A 40 11.77 0.00 16.93
CA LEU A 40 10.68 -0.96 17.08
C LEU A 40 9.69 -0.48 18.15
N SER A 41 8.42 -0.32 17.77
CA SER A 41 7.36 0.00 18.72
C SER A 41 6.91 -1.23 19.52
N PRO A 42 6.43 -1.07 20.77
CA PRO A 42 5.88 -2.17 21.56
C PRO A 42 4.77 -2.91 20.81
N TRP A 43 4.67 -4.22 21.03
CA TRP A 43 3.62 -5.01 20.43
C TRP A 43 2.25 -4.57 20.94
N VAL A 44 1.38 -4.15 20.02
CA VAL A 44 -0.02 -3.83 20.26
C VAL A 44 -0.84 -4.49 19.17
N LYS A 45 -1.97 -5.13 19.51
CA LYS A 45 -2.86 -5.74 18.53
C LYS A 45 -3.38 -4.66 17.57
N ARG A 46 -2.93 -4.70 16.31
CA ARG A 46 -3.40 -3.80 15.23
C ARG A 46 -4.37 -4.45 14.26
N PHE A 47 -4.28 -5.76 14.06
CA PHE A 47 -5.17 -6.50 13.18
C PHE A 47 -6.36 -7.01 13.98
N PRO A 48 -7.57 -6.47 13.75
CA PRO A 48 -8.76 -6.84 14.51
C PRO A 48 -9.29 -8.20 14.04
N ASP A 49 -10.03 -8.90 14.88
CA ASP A 49 -10.52 -10.26 14.57
C ASP A 49 -11.43 -10.32 13.32
N PRO A 50 -12.27 -9.30 13.01
CA PRO A 50 -13.04 -9.25 11.77
C PRO A 50 -12.20 -9.35 10.49
N PHE A 51 -10.93 -8.93 10.50
CA PHE A 51 -10.04 -9.10 9.35
C PHE A 51 -9.77 -10.58 9.08
N TYR A 52 -9.42 -11.35 10.12
CA TYR A 52 -9.16 -12.78 9.99
C TYR A 52 -10.46 -13.55 9.69
N ALA A 53 -11.54 -13.25 10.40
CA ALA A 53 -12.85 -13.84 10.12
C ALA A 53 -13.29 -13.60 8.66
N GLY A 54 -13.01 -12.41 8.12
CA GLY A 54 -13.26 -12.08 6.72
C GLY A 54 -12.49 -12.99 5.74
N ILE A 55 -11.19 -13.19 5.97
CA ILE A 55 -10.37 -14.09 5.15
C ILE A 55 -10.92 -15.52 5.23
N PHE A 56 -11.12 -16.06 6.43
CA PHE A 56 -11.59 -17.43 6.60
C PHE A 56 -12.94 -17.66 5.90
N ARG A 57 -13.89 -16.74 6.07
CA ARG A 57 -15.20 -16.83 5.39
C ARG A 57 -15.05 -16.82 3.86
N LEU A 58 -14.30 -15.87 3.30
CA LEU A 58 -14.15 -15.74 1.85
C LEU A 58 -13.34 -16.89 1.22
N LYS A 59 -12.50 -17.56 2.01
CA LYS A 59 -11.75 -18.76 1.62
C LYS A 59 -12.50 -20.07 1.92
N ALA A 60 -13.72 -19.99 2.47
CA ALA A 60 -14.52 -21.13 2.91
C ALA A 60 -13.78 -22.05 3.90
N TRP A 61 -13.05 -21.46 4.84
CA TRP A 61 -12.32 -22.16 5.90
C TRP A 61 -13.12 -22.15 7.22
N PRO A 62 -13.00 -23.20 8.06
CA PRO A 62 -13.64 -23.24 9.37
C PRO A 62 -13.08 -22.16 10.28
N TRP A 63 -13.97 -21.44 10.99
CA TRP A 63 -13.60 -20.36 11.90
C TRP A 63 -14.38 -20.48 13.21
N ASP A 64 -13.65 -20.79 14.28
CA ASP A 64 -14.20 -20.98 15.64
C ASP A 64 -13.93 -19.76 16.54
N GLY A 65 -13.58 -18.62 15.95
CA GLY A 65 -13.28 -17.38 16.67
C GLY A 65 -11.79 -17.02 16.73
N PRO A 66 -11.41 -16.02 17.54
CA PRO A 66 -10.07 -15.42 17.53
C PRO A 66 -8.90 -16.39 17.80
N ALA A 67 -9.18 -17.52 18.47
CA ALA A 67 -8.22 -18.56 18.79
C ALA A 67 -7.97 -19.57 17.64
N THR A 68 -8.71 -19.46 16.53
CA THR A 68 -8.56 -20.36 15.38
C THR A 68 -7.11 -20.32 14.85
N PRO A 69 -6.42 -21.48 14.75
CA PRO A 69 -5.08 -21.54 14.17
C PRO A 69 -5.05 -20.96 12.76
N ARG A 70 -4.05 -20.14 12.49
CA ARG A 70 -3.95 -19.40 11.22
C ARG A 70 -2.99 -20.13 10.29
N PRO A 71 -3.45 -20.59 9.11
CA PRO A 71 -2.56 -21.13 8.09
C PRO A 71 -1.47 -20.12 7.70
N GLY A 72 -0.25 -20.60 7.45
CA GLY A 72 0.88 -19.74 7.08
C GLY A 72 0.63 -18.86 5.85
N VAL A 73 -0.22 -19.33 4.92
CA VAL A 73 -0.62 -18.57 3.72
C VAL A 73 -1.28 -17.22 4.03
N ILE A 74 -1.87 -17.05 5.21
CA ILE A 74 -2.44 -15.77 5.64
C ILE A 74 -1.37 -14.67 5.69
N ALA A 75 -0.11 -15.00 5.95
CA ALA A 75 0.98 -14.03 5.89
C ALA A 75 1.15 -13.47 4.47
N HIS A 76 1.02 -14.32 3.44
CA HIS A 76 1.07 -13.88 2.04
C HIS A 76 -0.12 -12.99 1.69
N TYR A 77 -1.33 -13.36 2.11
CA TYR A 77 -2.50 -12.51 1.91
C TYR A 77 -2.36 -11.17 2.62
N THR A 78 -1.84 -11.15 3.83
CA THR A 78 -1.62 -9.90 4.58
C THR A 78 -0.61 -8.99 3.88
N ASN A 79 0.44 -9.56 3.27
CA ASN A 79 1.39 -8.76 2.49
C ASN A 79 0.71 -8.11 1.28
N ASP A 80 -0.02 -8.88 0.48
CA ASP A 80 -0.71 -8.39 -0.71
C ASP A 80 -1.84 -7.40 -0.37
N ILE A 81 -2.80 -7.80 0.47
CA ILE A 81 -4.02 -7.02 0.70
C ILE A 81 -3.81 -5.84 1.65
N VAL A 82 -2.67 -5.74 2.32
CA VAL A 82 -2.34 -4.64 3.24
C VAL A 82 -1.02 -3.97 2.86
N TYR A 83 0.10 -4.65 3.09
CA TYR A 83 1.41 -3.97 3.06
C TYR A 83 1.86 -3.51 1.67
N GLU A 84 1.44 -4.17 0.58
CA GLU A 84 1.71 -3.73 -0.80
C GLU A 84 0.88 -2.51 -1.23
N ARG A 85 -0.13 -2.13 -0.45
CA ARG A 85 -1.12 -1.11 -0.80
C ARG A 85 -1.02 0.16 0.04
N LEU A 86 -0.29 0.11 1.17
CA LEU A 86 -0.15 1.27 2.08
C LEU A 86 0.74 2.38 1.53
N ALA A 87 1.89 2.02 0.94
CA ALA A 87 2.80 2.97 0.33
C ALA A 87 3.74 2.29 -0.68
N PRO A 88 4.17 3.00 -1.74
CA PRO A 88 5.13 2.48 -2.72
C PRO A 88 6.40 1.97 -2.03
N GLY A 89 6.82 0.74 -2.34
CA GLY A 89 8.05 0.16 -1.80
C GLY A 89 8.04 -0.20 -0.30
N LEU A 90 6.99 0.13 0.47
CA LEU A 90 6.95 -0.07 1.92
C LEU A 90 7.22 -1.52 2.35
N LEU A 91 6.59 -2.50 1.68
CA LEU A 91 6.76 -3.91 2.01
C LEU A 91 8.24 -4.33 1.91
N ARG A 92 8.97 -3.87 0.90
CA ARG A 92 10.41 -4.15 0.75
C ARG A 92 11.20 -3.65 1.95
N HIS A 93 10.94 -2.43 2.41
CA HIS A 93 11.59 -1.88 3.60
C HIS A 93 11.23 -2.64 4.88
N LEU A 94 9.95 -3.00 5.03
CA LEU A 94 9.49 -3.81 6.16
C LEU A 94 10.15 -5.18 6.20
N GLN A 95 10.33 -5.83 5.05
CA GLN A 95 11.02 -7.11 4.93
C GLN A 95 12.51 -7.00 5.23
N ALA A 96 13.16 -5.92 4.79
CA ALA A 96 14.57 -5.64 5.09
C ALA A 96 14.81 -5.34 6.57
N ARG A 97 13.91 -4.59 7.22
CA ARG A 97 14.02 -4.22 8.64
C ARG A 97 13.65 -5.35 9.61
N ASN A 98 12.89 -6.33 9.13
CA ASN A 98 12.38 -7.43 9.95
C ASN A 98 12.63 -8.76 9.26
N PRO A 99 13.87 -9.16 8.93
CA PRO A 99 14.18 -10.30 8.08
C PRO A 99 13.67 -11.63 8.65
N ILE A 100 13.58 -12.64 7.77
CA ILE A 100 13.27 -14.02 8.18
C ILE A 100 14.57 -14.65 8.69
N ASP A 101 14.50 -15.34 9.82
CA ASP A 101 15.61 -16.10 10.39
C ASP A 101 15.79 -17.45 9.68
N ALA A 102 16.81 -18.21 10.08
CA ALA A 102 17.09 -19.53 9.50
C ALA A 102 15.93 -20.54 9.67
N ASN A 103 15.01 -20.29 10.60
CA ASN A 103 13.87 -21.15 10.91
C ASN A 103 12.57 -20.69 10.24
N GLY A 104 12.61 -19.68 9.38
CA GLY A 104 11.41 -19.17 8.71
C GLY A 104 10.61 -18.16 9.54
N ASN A 105 11.10 -17.71 10.70
CA ASN A 105 10.40 -16.81 11.61
C ASN A 105 10.93 -15.38 11.52
N ARG A 106 10.09 -14.41 11.91
CA ARG A 106 10.51 -13.00 12.06
C ARG A 106 10.53 -12.65 13.54
N LEU A 107 11.56 -11.90 13.97
CA LEU A 107 11.71 -11.46 15.37
C LEU A 107 10.56 -10.55 15.81
N ALA A 108 10.06 -9.71 14.90
CA ALA A 108 8.95 -8.81 15.16
C ALA A 108 7.82 -8.96 14.14
N ARG A 109 6.74 -8.21 14.34
CA ARG A 109 5.65 -8.07 13.36
C ARG A 109 5.86 -6.79 12.56
N HIS A 110 5.56 -6.81 11.27
CA HIS A 110 5.77 -5.64 10.40
C HIS A 110 5.12 -4.35 10.91
N HIS A 111 3.91 -4.42 11.50
CA HIS A 111 3.26 -3.23 12.05
C HIS A 111 4.04 -2.56 13.19
N GLN A 112 4.94 -3.25 13.90
CA GLN A 112 5.77 -2.66 14.95
C GLN A 112 6.87 -1.73 14.39
N HIS A 113 7.14 -1.79 13.08
CA HIS A 113 8.08 -0.91 12.39
C HIS A 113 7.40 0.29 11.73
N LEU A 114 6.09 0.48 11.95
CA LEU A 114 5.34 1.60 11.40
C LEU A 114 5.43 2.82 12.33
N SER A 115 5.51 3.99 11.73
CA SER A 115 5.52 5.26 12.46
C SER A 115 4.16 5.52 13.13
N THR A 116 4.18 6.19 14.27
CA THR A 116 2.97 6.49 15.04
C THR A 116 2.13 7.59 14.42
N ASP A 117 2.76 8.49 13.67
CA ASP A 117 2.14 9.67 13.06
C ASP A 117 1.56 9.40 11.66
N VAL A 118 2.16 8.50 10.88
CA VAL A 118 1.70 8.19 9.51
C VAL A 118 1.36 6.71 9.33
N GLY A 119 2.29 5.81 9.61
CA GLY A 119 2.14 4.39 9.27
C GLY A 119 1.00 3.70 10.02
N HIS A 120 0.86 3.94 11.31
CA HIS A 120 -0.22 3.38 12.13
C HIS A 120 -1.62 3.92 11.76
N PRO A 121 -1.83 5.26 11.63
CA PRO A 121 -3.09 5.80 11.13
C PRO A 121 -3.49 5.24 9.75
N ALA A 122 -2.56 5.21 8.79
CA ALA A 122 -2.81 4.67 7.46
C ALA A 122 -3.17 3.17 7.48
N LEU A 123 -2.46 2.37 8.30
CA LEU A 123 -2.81 0.97 8.51
C LEU A 123 -4.23 0.80 9.05
N ALA A 124 -4.62 1.62 10.03
CA ALA A 124 -5.95 1.54 10.65
C ALA A 124 -7.07 1.95 9.68
N GLU A 125 -6.84 2.96 8.85
CA GLU A 125 -7.75 3.35 7.77
C GLU A 125 -7.90 2.24 6.73
N HIS A 126 -6.80 1.76 6.17
CA HIS A 126 -6.81 0.69 5.18
C HIS A 126 -7.49 -0.58 5.70
N LEU A 127 -7.22 -0.98 6.95
CA LEU A 127 -7.88 -2.15 7.55
C LEU A 127 -9.39 -1.97 7.68
N ARG A 128 -9.88 -0.75 7.98
CA ARG A 128 -11.34 -0.49 8.03
C ARG A 128 -11.98 -0.74 6.68
N ASP A 129 -11.37 -0.28 5.60
CA ASP A 129 -11.90 -0.43 4.26
C ASP A 129 -11.80 -1.87 3.76
N VAL A 130 -10.67 -2.54 3.99
CA VAL A 130 -10.51 -3.98 3.71
C VAL A 130 -11.60 -4.80 4.42
N ILE A 131 -11.86 -4.55 5.71
CA ILE A 131 -12.89 -5.27 6.46
C ILE A 131 -14.28 -5.00 5.89
N ARG A 132 -14.59 -3.75 5.54
CA ARG A 132 -15.87 -3.38 4.90
C ARG A 132 -16.05 -4.10 3.57
N LEU A 133 -15.02 -4.11 2.73
CA LEU A 133 -15.05 -4.83 1.45
C LEU A 133 -15.26 -6.32 1.66
N MET A 134 -14.53 -6.93 2.59
CA MET A 134 -14.74 -8.33 2.95
C MET A 134 -16.20 -8.56 3.32
N GLN A 135 -16.77 -7.78 4.24
CA GLN A 135 -18.18 -7.91 4.68
C GLN A 135 -19.20 -7.80 3.54
N LYS A 136 -18.93 -6.99 2.51
CA LYS A 136 -19.83 -6.81 1.36
C LYS A 136 -19.70 -7.89 0.28
N CYS A 137 -18.55 -8.55 0.20
CA CYS A 137 -18.29 -9.56 -0.81
C CYS A 137 -18.68 -10.97 -0.35
N THR A 138 -19.12 -11.78 -1.30
CA THR A 138 -19.45 -13.20 -1.08
C THR A 138 -18.30 -14.13 -1.46
N THR A 139 -17.48 -13.74 -2.43
CA THR A 139 -16.33 -14.53 -2.91
C THR A 139 -15.01 -13.79 -2.76
N TRP A 140 -13.92 -14.55 -2.65
CA TRP A 140 -12.56 -14.00 -2.61
C TRP A 140 -12.22 -13.20 -3.87
N GLU A 141 -12.65 -13.67 -5.04
CA GLU A 141 -12.39 -13.01 -6.32
C GLU A 141 -13.06 -11.63 -6.41
N GLN A 142 -14.34 -11.53 -6.02
CA GLN A 142 -15.05 -10.27 -5.97
C GLN A 142 -14.37 -9.28 -5.02
N PHE A 143 -13.93 -9.77 -3.85
CA PHE A 143 -13.19 -8.97 -2.89
C PHE A 143 -11.88 -8.44 -3.48
N MET A 144 -11.09 -9.30 -4.12
CA MET A 144 -9.82 -8.88 -4.72
C MET A 144 -10.01 -7.88 -5.85
N HIS A 145 -10.99 -8.08 -6.74
CA HIS A 145 -11.27 -7.11 -7.81
C HIS A 145 -11.66 -5.73 -7.27
N LEU A 146 -12.53 -5.65 -6.26
CA LEU A 146 -12.90 -4.38 -5.65
C LEU A 146 -11.74 -3.75 -4.87
N LEU A 147 -10.94 -4.58 -4.19
CA LEU A 147 -9.75 -4.11 -3.48
C LEU A 147 -8.70 -3.56 -4.45
N ASP A 148 -8.46 -4.22 -5.58
CA ASP A 148 -7.54 -3.76 -6.62
C ASP A 148 -8.01 -2.45 -7.26
N PHE A 149 -9.33 -2.27 -7.41
CA PHE A 149 -9.90 -1.03 -7.93
C PHE A 149 -9.77 0.13 -6.94
N LEU A 150 -10.12 -0.07 -5.67
CA LEU A 150 -10.14 1.01 -4.67
C LEU A 150 -8.78 1.29 -4.03
N HIS A 151 -7.98 0.24 -3.83
CA HIS A 151 -6.67 0.30 -3.21
C HIS A 151 -5.66 -0.48 -4.06
N PRO A 152 -5.32 0.01 -5.26
CA PRO A 152 -4.39 -0.67 -6.14
C PRO A 152 -3.04 -0.90 -5.45
N ARG A 153 -2.40 -2.02 -5.76
CA ARG A 153 -1.03 -2.29 -5.32
C ARG A 153 -0.12 -1.17 -5.80
N GLN A 154 0.61 -0.58 -4.87
CA GLN A 154 1.49 0.56 -5.17
C GLN A 154 2.77 0.12 -5.89
N GLY A 155 3.05 -1.19 -5.89
CA GLY A 155 4.07 -1.84 -6.69
C GLY A 155 5.47 -1.23 -6.55
N ASN A 156 6.32 -1.60 -7.51
CA ASN A 156 7.61 -0.96 -7.72
C ASN A 156 7.60 0.10 -8.83
N ASN A 157 6.43 0.47 -9.33
CA ASN A 157 6.30 1.38 -10.45
C ASN A 157 5.19 2.37 -10.13
N LEU A 158 5.55 3.65 -10.02
CA LEU A 158 4.55 4.70 -9.88
C LEU A 158 3.92 4.92 -11.25
N MET A 159 2.73 4.39 -11.46
CA MET A 159 1.70 5.23 -12.05
C MET A 159 0.91 5.79 -10.87
N LEU A 160 1.32 6.97 -10.41
CA LEU A 160 0.51 7.74 -9.47
C LEU A 160 -0.83 8.05 -10.17
N PRO A 161 -1.98 7.88 -9.50
CA PRO A 161 -3.26 8.41 -9.98
C PRO A 161 -3.24 9.93 -10.22
N ILE A 162 -2.23 10.64 -9.70
CA ILE A 162 -1.98 12.06 -9.96
C ILE A 162 -1.78 12.32 -11.46
N ILE A 163 -1.28 11.34 -12.22
CA ILE A 163 -1.13 11.49 -13.68
C ILE A 163 -2.51 11.39 -14.36
N ASP A 164 -3.42 10.53 -13.91
CA ASP A 164 -4.77 10.41 -14.49
C ASP A 164 -5.64 11.66 -14.25
N ASP A 165 -5.48 12.33 -13.12
CA ASP A 165 -6.17 13.61 -12.82
C ASP A 165 -5.59 14.80 -13.62
N LEU A 166 -4.36 14.68 -14.14
CA LEU A 166 -3.68 15.71 -14.94
C LEU A 166 -3.68 15.40 -16.44
N LEU A 167 -4.02 14.18 -16.84
CA LEU A 167 -4.28 13.83 -18.22
C LEU A 167 -5.72 14.23 -18.54
N PRO A 168 -5.97 15.02 -19.60
CA PRO A 168 -7.33 15.22 -20.06
C PRO A 168 -7.95 13.85 -20.35
N PRO A 169 -9.25 13.64 -20.05
CA PRO A 169 -9.89 12.35 -20.28
C PRO A 169 -9.64 11.90 -21.73
N PRO A 170 -9.39 10.60 -21.96
CA PRO A 170 -9.05 10.10 -23.29
C PRO A 170 -10.10 10.58 -24.29
N GLN A 171 -9.65 11.42 -25.22
CA GLN A 171 -10.50 11.91 -26.30
C GLN A 171 -10.66 10.77 -27.29
N PHE A 172 -11.73 10.00 -27.12
CA PHE A 172 -12.14 9.04 -28.14
C PHE A 172 -12.61 9.83 -29.36
N THR A 173 -11.70 10.03 -30.32
CA THR A 173 -12.06 10.51 -31.65
C THR A 173 -12.74 9.36 -32.37
N ARG A 174 -13.95 9.62 -32.90
CA ARG A 174 -14.75 8.65 -33.63
C ARG A 174 -14.22 8.47 -35.05
#